data_AF-X1LK86-F1
#
_entry.id   AF-X1LK86-F1
#
_cell.length_a   1.000
_cell.length_b   1.000
_cell.length_c   1.000
_cell.angle_alpha   90.00
_cell.angle_beta   90.00
_cell.angle_gamma   90.00
#
_symmetry.space_group_name_H-M   'P 1'
#
loop_
_entity.id
_entity.type
_entity.pdbx_description
1 polymer ?
#
loop_
_entity_poly.entity_id
_entity_poly.type
_entity_poly.pdbx_seq_one_letter_code
_entity_poly.pdbx_strand_id
1 'polypeptide(L)' 'MSEEGIARLVRSDLVAFGGYVASKAPEAVAEKAKVSVEDVIKLDANENPYGCSPRVKQALGTYPYFNIYP' A
#
# COMPACT_ATOMS: atom_id res chain seq x y z
N MET A 1 -2.75 -13.52 33.89
CA MET A 1 -1.80 -12.61 33.22
C MET A 1 -2.60 -11.36 32.89
N SER A 2 -2.36 -10.24 33.58
CA SER A 2 -3.13 -9.02 33.36
C SER A 2 -2.95 -8.52 31.92
N GLU A 3 -4.00 -7.92 31.34
CA GLU A 3 -3.98 -7.31 30.01
C GLU A 3 -2.89 -6.22 29.84
N GLU A 4 -2.26 -5.79 30.92
CA GLU A 4 -1.21 -4.76 30.95
C GLU A 4 0.16 -5.18 30.39
N GLY A 5 0.27 -6.37 29.76
CA GLY A 5 1.51 -7.03 29.33
C GLY A 5 2.58 -6.14 28.65
N ILE A 6 2.71 -6.21 27.32
CA ILE A 6 3.69 -5.39 26.57
C ILE A 6 3.14 -3.99 26.30
N ALA A 7 1.81 -3.82 26.33
CA ALA A 7 1.14 -2.55 26.05
C ALA A 7 1.59 -1.40 26.98
N ARG A 8 1.99 -1.68 28.23
CA ARG A 8 2.54 -0.69 29.15
C ARG A 8 3.86 -0.04 28.69
N LEU A 9 4.58 -0.69 27.76
CA LEU A 9 5.82 -0.19 27.17
C LEU A 9 5.55 0.67 25.93
N VAL A 10 4.32 0.67 25.43
CA VAL A 10 3.91 1.41 24.24
C VAL A 10 3.39 2.78 24.68
N ARG A 11 3.76 3.84 23.94
CA ARG A 11 3.28 5.21 24.20
C ARG A 11 1.74 5.24 24.15
N SER A 12 1.10 5.87 25.12
CA SER A 12 -0.36 5.77 25.32
C SER A 12 -1.19 6.26 24.13
N ASP A 13 -0.70 7.27 23.41
CA ASP A 13 -1.30 7.77 22.17
C ASP A 13 -1.22 6.75 21.03
N LEU A 14 -0.18 5.92 20.98
CA LEU A 14 -0.06 4.83 19.99
C LEU A 14 -0.98 3.65 20.34
N VAL A 15 -1.21 3.39 21.63
CA VAL A 15 -2.19 2.39 22.07
C VAL A 15 -3.61 2.81 21.66
N ALA A 16 -3.90 4.11 21.74
CA ALA A 16 -5.18 4.68 21.31
C ALA A 16 -5.26 4.96 19.80
N PHE A 17 -4.17 4.80 19.05
CA PHE A 17 -4.11 5.19 17.64
C PHE A 17 -4.89 4.19 16.78
N GLY A 18 -5.90 4.69 16.05
CA GLY A 18 -6.62 3.90 15.06
C GLY A 18 -5.68 3.51 13.92
N GLY A 19 -5.67 2.23 13.55
CA GLY A 19 -4.91 1.75 12.39
C GLY A 19 -5.34 2.44 11.09
N TYR A 20 -4.38 2.71 10.21
CA TYR A 20 -4.68 3.24 8.88
C TYR A 20 -5.51 2.23 8.07
N VAL A 21 -6.60 2.70 7.47
CA VAL A 21 -7.47 1.89 6.60
C VAL A 21 -7.11 2.18 5.15
N ALA A 22 -6.34 1.28 4.55
CA ALA A 22 -5.91 1.39 3.16
C ALA A 22 -7.03 1.04 2.15
N SER A 23 -6.87 1.51 0.90
CA SER A 23 -7.65 1.03 -0.24
C SER A 23 -7.47 -0.48 -0.43
N LYS A 24 -8.48 -1.16 -0.99
CA LYS A 24 -8.42 -2.60 -1.20
C LYS A 24 -7.59 -2.95 -2.42
N ALA A 25 -6.90 -4.09 -2.35
CA ALA A 25 -6.24 -4.65 -3.51
C ALA A 25 -7.29 -5.07 -4.57
N PRO A 26 -7.03 -4.89 -5.88
CA PRO A 26 -7.95 -5.29 -6.95
C PRO A 26 -8.40 -6.75 -6.85
N GLU A 27 -7.52 -7.66 -6.42
CA GLU A 27 -7.80 -9.09 -6.25
C GLU A 27 -8.88 -9.34 -5.21
N ALA A 28 -8.82 -8.64 -4.08
CA ALA A 28 -9.82 -8.75 -3.02
C ALA A 28 -11.18 -8.17 -3.45
N VAL A 29 -11.16 -7.15 -4.33
CA VAL A 29 -12.38 -6.59 -4.92
C VAL A 29 -12.97 -7.57 -5.95
N ALA A 30 -12.14 -8.16 -6.80
CA ALA A 30 -12.51 -9.14 -7.81
C ALA A 30 -13.15 -10.39 -7.19
N GLU A 31 -12.54 -10.95 -6.14
CA GLU A 31 -13.06 -12.09 -5.40
C GLU A 31 -14.45 -11.79 -4.84
N LYS A 32 -14.61 -10.64 -4.18
CA LYS A 32 -15.89 -10.22 -3.60
C LYS A 32 -16.97 -10.01 -4.66
N ALA A 33 -16.59 -9.45 -5.82
CA ALA A 33 -17.50 -9.15 -6.92
C ALA A 33 -17.73 -10.34 -7.86
N LYS A 34 -16.96 -11.43 -7.73
CA LYS A 34 -16.97 -12.61 -8.60
C LYS A 34 -16.73 -12.27 -10.08
N VAL A 35 -15.77 -11.39 -10.32
CA VAL A 35 -15.30 -10.99 -11.67
C VAL A 35 -13.82 -11.32 -11.83
N SER A 36 -13.31 -11.28 -13.05
CA SER A 36 -11.86 -11.37 -13.28
C SER A 36 -11.17 -10.11 -12.73
N VAL A 37 -9.92 -10.22 -12.28
CA VAL A 37 -9.18 -9.05 -11.79
C VAL A 37 -8.94 -8.02 -12.89
N GLU A 38 -8.81 -8.50 -14.13
CA GLU A 38 -8.66 -7.71 -15.35
C GLU A 38 -9.92 -6.86 -15.66
N ASP A 39 -11.07 -7.25 -15.13
CA ASP A 39 -12.34 -6.52 -15.27
C ASP A 39 -12.51 -5.43 -14.19
N VAL A 40 -11.59 -5.35 -13.21
CA VAL A 40 -11.65 -4.36 -12.14
C VAL A 40 -11.09 -3.01 -12.61
N ILE A 41 -11.95 -2.00 -12.68
CA ILE A 41 -11.56 -0.61 -12.92
C ILE A 41 -11.30 0.07 -11.57
N LYS A 42 -10.03 0.36 -11.26
CA LYS A 42 -9.62 0.98 -9.99
C LYS A 42 -9.74 2.51 -10.05
N LEU A 43 -10.61 3.08 -9.20
CA LEU A 43 -10.90 4.52 -9.14
C LEU A 43 -10.91 5.06 -7.68
N ASP A 44 -10.38 4.31 -6.72
CA ASP A 44 -10.50 4.58 -5.27
C ASP A 44 -9.21 5.07 -4.59
N ALA A 45 -8.11 5.24 -5.34
CA ALA A 45 -6.79 5.57 -4.81
C ALA A 45 -6.16 6.85 -5.40
N ASN A 46 -6.91 7.63 -6.19
CA ASN A 46 -6.43 8.85 -6.88
C ASN A 46 -5.17 8.62 -7.74
N GLU A 47 -5.02 7.42 -8.29
CA GLU A 47 -3.90 7.09 -9.17
C GLU A 47 -4.09 7.75 -10.55
N ASN A 48 -2.97 8.11 -11.19
CA ASN A 48 -3.00 8.60 -12.56
C ASN A 48 -3.31 7.44 -13.52
N PRO A 49 -4.42 7.46 -14.28
CA PRO A 49 -4.79 6.38 -15.19
C PRO A 49 -3.78 6.18 -16.33
N TYR A 50 -2.95 7.18 -16.64
CA TYR A 50 -1.92 7.08 -17.67
C TYR A 50 -0.58 6.51 -17.16
N GLY A 51 -0.48 6.23 -15.85
CA GLY A 51 0.76 5.81 -15.22
C GLY A 51 1.82 6.91 -15.15
N CYS A 52 3.08 6.50 -14.99
CA CYS A 52 4.21 7.43 -14.90
C CYS A 52 4.70 7.88 -16.29
N SER A 53 5.44 8.99 -16.34
CA SER A 53 6.07 9.46 -17.59
C SER A 53 6.96 8.36 -18.21
N PRO A 54 6.93 8.15 -19.54
CA PRO A 54 7.84 7.21 -20.20
C PRO A 54 9.32 7.48 -19.92
N ARG A 55 9.69 8.75 -19.67
CA ARG A 55 11.06 9.14 -19.30
C ARG A 55 11.51 8.56 -17.95
N VAL A 56 10.59 8.40 -17.01
CA VAL A 56 10.88 7.77 -15.71
C VAL A 56 11.20 6.30 -15.89
N LYS A 57 10.46 5.59 -16.75
CA LYS A 57 10.74 4.19 -17.06
C LYS A 57 12.15 4.01 -17.66
N GLN A 58 12.54 4.90 -18.56
CA GLN A 58 13.89 4.91 -19.13
C GLN A 58 14.95 5.17 -18.06
N ALA A 59 14.79 6.24 -17.26
CA ALA A 59 15.74 6.61 -16.23
C ALA A 59 15.93 5.51 -15.17
N LEU A 60 14.83 4.92 -14.70
CA LEU A 60 14.88 3.79 -13.75
C LEU A 60 15.45 2.53 -14.39
N GLY A 61 15.16 2.26 -15.66
CA GLY A 61 15.70 1.10 -16.37
C GLY A 61 17.23 1.11 -16.54
N THR A 62 17.86 2.29 -16.56
CA THR A 62 19.31 2.44 -16.71
C THR A 62 20.03 2.84 -15.43
N TYR A 63 19.33 2.99 -14.30
CA TYR A 63 19.96 3.41 -13.04
C TYR A 63 20.69 2.23 -12.39
N PRO A 64 22.03 2.29 -12.19
CA PRO A 64 22.77 1.10 -11.77
C PRO A 64 22.91 0.96 -10.25
N TYR A 65 22.53 1.98 -9.48
CA TYR A 65 22.87 2.07 -8.05
C TYR A 65 21.69 1.79 -7.12
N PHE A 66 20.72 0.96 -7.52
CA PHE A 66 19.56 0.63 -6.69
C PHE A 66 19.93 -0.07 -5.37
N ASN A 67 21.04 -0.79 -5.35
CA ASN A 67 21.54 -1.52 -4.19
C ASN A 67 22.38 -0.64 -3.24
N ILE A 68 22.71 0.59 -3.63
CA ILE A 68 23.46 1.52 -2.78
C ILE A 68 22.44 2.32 -1.98
N TYR A 69 22.32 1.99 -0.70
CA TYR A 69 21.58 2.79 0.26
C TYR A 69 22.48 3.96 0.70
N PRO A 70 22.02 5.22 0.64
CA PRO A 70 22.79 6.38 1.09
C PRO A 70 23.09 6.36 2.59
#